data_AF-J0KCT1-F1
#
_entry.id   AF-J0KCT1-F1
#
_cell.length_a   1.000
_cell.length_b   1.000
_cell.length_c   1.000
_cell.angle_alpha   90.00
_cell.angle_beta   90.00
_cell.angle_gamma   90.00
#
_symmetry.space_group_name_H-M   'P 1'
#
loop_
_entity.id
_entity.type
_entity.pdbx_description
1 polymer ?
#
loop_
_entity_poly.entity_id
_entity_poly.type
_entity_poly.pdbx_seq_one_letter_code
_entity_poly.pdbx_strand_id
1 'polypeptide(L)'
;MYITTLLLFVIAPAALAAFLLWRAYQLATGKRVELTRQWIVRPPEGIEGCARLFAWRDLLFAASLLLALGLLLSLPHYAAAWIPLMALGGFVHQGFTGYALARLRKKPPR
;
A
#
# COMPACT_ATOMS: atom_id res chain seq x y z
N MET A 1 -2.73 -28.33 3.98
CA MET A 1 -1.93 -27.23 4.60
C MET A 1 -0.99 -26.55 3.62
N TYR A 2 -0.20 -27.26 2.80
CA TYR A 2 0.76 -26.64 1.86
C TYR A 2 0.17 -25.63 0.86
N ILE A 3 -0.99 -25.93 0.27
CA ILE A 3 -1.67 -25.03 -0.70
C ILE A 3 -2.08 -23.72 -0.04
N THR A 4 -2.63 -23.78 1.18
CA THR A 4 -3.06 -22.60 1.95
C THR A 4 -1.87 -21.72 2.31
N THR A 5 -0.73 -22.31 2.69
CA THR A 5 0.50 -21.57 2.98
C THR A 5 1.03 -20.87 1.74
N LEU A 6 1.08 -21.56 0.59
CA LEU A 6 1.49 -20.96 -0.68
C LEU A 6 0.58 -19.78 -1.08
N LEU A 7 -0.74 -19.97 -0.96
CA LEU A 7 -1.72 -18.94 -1.30
C LEU A 7 -1.56 -17.69 -0.43
N LEU A 8 -1.46 -17.85 0.89
CA LEU A 8 -1.46 -16.74 1.84
C LEU A 8 -0.12 -16.02 1.95
N PHE A 9 1.00 -16.74 1.87
CA PHE A 9 2.32 -16.17 2.12
C PHE A 9 3.13 -15.86 0.87
N VAL A 10 2.71 -16.36 -0.30
CA VAL A 10 3.40 -16.13 -1.58
C VAL A 10 2.48 -15.45 -2.59
N ILE A 11 1.37 -16.09 -2.94
CA ILE A 11 0.50 -15.62 -4.03
C ILE A 11 -0.20 -14.32 -3.65
N ALA A 12 -0.83 -14.25 -2.46
CA ALA A 12 -1.55 -13.07 -2.03
C ALA A 12 -0.63 -11.83 -1.87
N PRO A 13 0.55 -11.91 -1.21
CA PRO A 13 1.46 -10.77 -1.14
C PRO A 13 1.99 -10.35 -2.51
N ALA A 14 2.27 -11.30 -3.42
CA ALA A 14 2.75 -10.99 -4.76
C ALA A 14 1.68 -10.30 -5.61
N ALA A 15 0.44 -10.80 -5.57
CA ALA A 15 -0.70 -10.19 -6.25
C ALA A 15 -0.99 -8.79 -5.71
N LEU A 16 -0.92 -8.62 -4.39
CA LEU A 16 -1.11 -7.32 -3.75
C LEU A 16 0.00 -6.33 -4.13
N ALA A 17 1.27 -6.76 -4.13
CA ALA A 17 2.39 -5.93 -4.56
C ALA A 17 2.23 -5.49 -6.03
N ALA A 18 1.88 -6.40 -6.93
CA ALA A 18 1.62 -6.09 -8.33
C ALA A 18 0.47 -5.09 -8.51
N PHE A 19 -0.64 -5.29 -7.79
CA PHE A 19 -1.77 -4.36 -7.81
C PHE A 19 -1.38 -2.96 -7.31
N LEU A 20 -0.61 -2.87 -6.22
CA LEU A 20 -0.17 -1.60 -5.66
C LEU A 20 0.82 -0.87 -6.57
N LEU A 21 1.74 -1.58 -7.24
CA LEU A 21 2.63 -0.99 -8.24
C LEU A 21 1.84 -0.45 -9.44
N TRP A 22 0.87 -1.21 -9.94
CA TRP A 22 -0.03 -0.75 -11.00
C TRP A 22 -0.79 0.51 -10.57
N ARG A 23 -1.35 0.52 -9.36
CA ARG A 23 -2.08 1.68 -8.83
C ARG A 23 -1.16 2.89 -8.62
N ALA A 24 0.05 2.69 -8.08
CA ALA A 24 1.04 3.74 -7.92
C ALA A 24 1.42 4.36 -9.27
N TYR A 25 1.61 3.54 -10.31
CA TYR A 25 1.84 3.99 -11.67
C TYR A 25 0.68 4.83 -12.21
N GLN A 26 -0.57 4.39 -12.06
CA GLN A 26 -1.75 5.12 -12.51
C GLN A 26 -1.93 6.47 -11.81
N LEU A 27 -1.63 6.52 -10.50
CA LEU A 27 -1.68 7.74 -9.69
C LEU A 27 -0.54 8.72 -10.04
N ALA A 28 0.64 8.22 -10.42
CA ALA A 28 1.79 9.04 -10.77
C ALA A 28 1.72 9.60 -12.20
N THR A 29 1.16 8.85 -13.15
CA THR A 29 1.11 9.22 -14.58
C THR A 29 -0.20 9.92 -15.00
N GLY A 30 -1.12 10.13 -14.05
CA GLY A 30 -2.09 11.22 -14.15
C GLY A 30 -3.39 10.94 -14.91
N LYS A 31 -3.86 9.69 -15.00
CA LYS A 31 -5.11 9.38 -15.73
C LYS A 31 -6.24 8.78 -14.90
N ARG A 32 -6.04 8.49 -13.61
CA ARG A 32 -7.08 7.89 -12.75
C ARG A 32 -7.04 8.40 -11.32
N VAL A 33 -7.35 9.68 -11.14
CA VAL A 33 -7.35 10.33 -9.82
C VAL A 33 -8.48 9.79 -8.93
N GLU A 34 -9.49 9.16 -9.51
CA GLU A 34 -10.57 8.44 -8.84
C GLU A 34 -10.02 7.29 -7.97
N LEU A 35 -8.85 6.75 -8.29
CA LEU A 35 -8.18 5.73 -7.47
C LEU A 35 -7.75 6.25 -6.09
N THR A 36 -7.67 7.57 -5.90
CA THR A 36 -7.40 8.17 -4.57
C THR A 36 -8.58 8.03 -3.61
N ARG A 37 -9.79 7.88 -4.16
CA ARG A 37 -11.03 7.69 -3.39
C ARG A 37 -11.22 6.25 -2.94
N GLN A 38 -10.58 5.30 -3.62
CA GLN A 38 -10.60 3.89 -3.23
C GLN A 38 -9.95 3.73 -1.85
N TRP A 39 -10.50 2.81 -1.04
CA TRP A 39 -10.04 2.48 0.33
C TRP A 39 -10.39 3.51 1.41
N ILE A 40 -11.09 4.58 1.07
CA ILE A 40 -11.54 5.60 2.04
C ILE A 40 -13.06 5.57 2.12
N VAL A 41 -13.57 5.25 3.30
CA VAL A 41 -15.01 5.35 3.57
C VAL A 41 -15.36 6.83 3.66
N ARG A 42 -16.08 7.35 2.65
CA ARG A 42 -16.44 8.77 2.47
C ARG A 42 -15.21 9.69 2.25
N PRO A 43 -14.63 9.69 1.04
CA PRO A 43 -13.47 10.52 0.73
C PRO A 43 -13.82 12.01 0.82
N PRO A 44 -13.02 12.83 1.52
CA PRO A 44 -13.21 14.28 1.53
C PRO A 44 -12.96 14.90 0.15
N GLU A 45 -13.60 16.04 -0.11
CA GLU A 45 -13.39 16.79 -1.35
C GLU A 45 -11.93 17.26 -1.47
N GLY A 46 -11.40 17.25 -2.71
CA GLY A 46 -10.02 17.63 -2.99
C GLY A 46 -8.96 16.57 -2.65
N ILE A 47 -9.37 15.35 -2.25
CA ILE A 47 -8.43 14.24 -1.97
C ILE A 47 -7.56 13.84 -3.18
N GLU A 48 -8.05 14.13 -4.38
CA GLU A 48 -7.35 13.98 -5.65
C GLU A 48 -6.04 14.80 -5.70
N GLY A 49 -5.99 15.94 -5.01
CA GLY A 49 -4.76 16.72 -4.84
C GLY A 49 -3.68 16.01 -4.01
N CYS A 50 -4.00 14.87 -3.39
CA CYS A 50 -3.06 13.99 -2.71
C CYS A 50 -2.67 12.76 -3.54
N ALA A 51 -3.00 12.69 -4.84
CA ALA A 51 -2.70 11.53 -5.69
C ALA A 51 -1.24 11.09 -5.66
N ARG A 52 -0.30 12.05 -5.72
CA ARG A 52 1.14 11.76 -5.62
C ARG A 52 1.54 11.16 -4.28
N LEU A 53 0.90 11.58 -3.18
CA LEU A 53 1.14 11.03 -1.85
C LEU A 53 0.64 9.58 -1.76
N PHE A 54 -0.52 9.29 -2.36
CA PHE A 54 -1.04 7.92 -2.45
C PHE A 54 -0.22 7.03 -3.37
N ALA A 55 0.37 7.57 -4.44
CA ALA A 55 1.31 6.84 -5.28
C ALA A 55 2.55 6.41 -4.49
N TRP A 56 3.12 7.32 -3.69
CA TRP A 56 4.25 7.01 -2.80
C TRP A 56 3.89 5.98 -1.74
N ARG A 57 2.71 6.10 -1.12
CA ARG A 57 2.20 5.12 -0.16
C ARG A 57 2.15 3.72 -0.78
N ASP A 58 1.54 3.60 -1.96
CA ASP A 58 1.33 2.32 -2.64
C ASP A 58 2.68 1.72 -3.11
N LEU A 59 3.61 2.55 -3.59
CA LEU A 59 4.96 2.13 -3.96
C LEU A 59 5.76 1.59 -2.77
N LEU A 60 5.77 2.33 -1.65
CA LEU A 60 6.48 1.91 -0.43
C LEU A 60 5.89 0.61 0.12
N PHE A 61 4.56 0.48 0.11
CA PHE A 61 3.92 -0.73 0.59
C PHE A 61 4.20 -1.92 -0.33
N ALA A 62 4.14 -1.74 -1.64
CA ALA A 62 4.52 -2.78 -2.60
C ALA A 62 5.99 -3.22 -2.43
N ALA A 63 6.90 -2.26 -2.25
CA ALA A 63 8.32 -2.55 -1.99
C ALA A 63 8.51 -3.40 -0.72
N SER A 64 7.77 -3.09 0.35
CA SER A 64 7.82 -3.88 1.59
C SER A 64 7.32 -5.32 1.40
N LEU A 65 6.27 -5.51 0.58
CA LEU A 65 5.76 -6.85 0.25
C LEU A 65 6.75 -7.64 -0.60
N LEU A 66 7.37 -7.01 -1.60
CA LEU A 66 8.41 -7.65 -2.42
C LEU A 66 9.65 -8.00 -1.60
N LEU A 67 10.06 -7.12 -0.68
CA LEU A 67 11.16 -7.40 0.24
C LEU A 67 10.83 -8.59 1.14
N ALA A 68 9.61 -8.63 1.72
CA ALA A 68 9.17 -9.73 2.56
C ALA A 68 9.12 -11.06 1.79
N LEU A 69 8.67 -11.05 0.53
CA LEU A 69 8.71 -12.22 -0.36
C LEU A 69 10.15 -12.65 -0.66
N GLY A 70 11.03 -11.71 -0.99
CA GLY A 70 12.45 -11.99 -1.25
C GLY A 70 13.13 -12.60 -0.03
N LEU A 71 12.87 -12.08 1.17
CA LEU A 71 13.36 -12.61 2.43
C LEU A 71 12.78 -13.99 2.76
N LEU A 72 11.49 -14.22 2.49
CA LEU A 72 10.86 -15.54 2.69
C LEU A 72 11.46 -16.61 1.76
N LEU A 73 11.76 -16.25 0.51
CA LEU A 73 12.35 -17.17 -0.47
C LEU A 73 13.84 -17.43 -0.22
N SER A 74 14.60 -16.44 0.25
CA SER A 74 16.05 -16.55 0.48
C SER A 74 16.39 -17.09 1.89
N LEU A 75 15.58 -16.74 2.89
CA LEU A 75 15.81 -17.05 4.31
C LEU A 75 14.51 -17.54 4.98
N PRO A 76 13.91 -18.66 4.52
CA PRO A 76 12.62 -19.13 4.99
C PRO A 76 12.60 -19.49 6.49
N HIS A 77 13.77 -19.83 7.06
CA HIS A 77 13.89 -20.24 8.46
C HIS A 77 13.66 -19.07 9.44
N TYR A 78 13.73 -17.84 8.96
CA TYR A 78 13.48 -16.61 9.72
C TYR A 78 12.07 -16.05 9.49
N ALA A 79 11.16 -16.80 8.87
CA ALA A 79 9.80 -16.34 8.51
C ALA A 79 9.07 -15.63 9.66
N ALA A 80 9.18 -16.12 10.89
CA ALA A 80 8.56 -15.51 12.07
C ALA A 80 9.09 -14.08 12.37
N ALA A 81 10.37 -13.82 12.09
CA ALA A 81 10.98 -12.50 12.27
C ALA A 81 10.57 -11.50 11.17
N TRP A 82 10.06 -11.99 10.04
CA TRP A 82 9.63 -11.16 8.91
C TRP A 82 8.15 -10.75 8.97
N ILE A 83 7.33 -11.43 9.77
CA ILE A 83 5.90 -11.08 9.97
C ILE A 83 5.72 -9.64 10.50
N PRO A 84 6.51 -9.15 11.49
CA PRO A 84 6.45 -7.77 11.95
C PRO A 84 6.79 -6.76 10.85
N LEU A 85 7.69 -7.11 9.93
CA LEU A 85 8.08 -6.28 8.79
C LEU A 85 6.90 -6.07 7.82
N MET A 86 6.09 -7.10 7.59
CA MET A 86 4.85 -6.96 6.83
C MET A 86 3.81 -6.09 7.57
N ALA A 87 3.73 -6.19 8.90
CA ALA A 87 2.84 -5.36 9.71
C ALA A 87 3.22 -3.87 9.67
N LEU A 88 4.53 -3.54 9.62
CA LEU A 88 5.01 -2.17 9.44
C LEU A 88 4.52 -1.54 8.12
N GLY A 89 4.41 -2.33 7.06
CA GLY A 89 3.83 -1.87 5.79
C GLY A 89 2.40 -1.37 5.95
N GLY A 90 1.59 -2.05 6.79
CA GLY A 90 0.24 -1.60 7.15
C GLY A 90 0.22 -0.28 7.90
N PHE A 91 1.13 -0.08 8.87
CA PHE A 91 1.26 1.18 9.60
C PHE A 91 1.70 2.34 8.68
N VAL A 92 2.63 2.10 7.77
CA VAL A 92 3.04 3.10 6.76
C VAL A 92 1.84 3.46 5.89
N HIS A 93 1.08 2.46 5.41
CA HIS A 93 -0.12 2.70 4.61
C HIS A 93 -1.16 3.56 5.36
N GLN A 94 -1.41 3.27 6.64
CA GLN A 94 -2.31 4.05 7.48
C GLN A 94 -1.78 5.46 7.76
N GLY A 95 -0.48 5.61 8.04
CA GLY A 95 0.15 6.90 8.34
C GLY A 95 0.06 7.88 7.17
N PHE A 96 0.37 7.44 5.95
CA PHE A 96 0.21 8.27 4.75
C PHE A 96 -1.24 8.67 4.50
N THR A 97 -2.18 7.76 4.72
CA THR A 97 -3.62 8.02 4.57
C THR A 97 -4.10 9.03 5.61
N GLY A 98 -3.71 8.87 6.87
CA GLY A 98 -4.02 9.80 7.95
C GLY A 98 -3.42 11.19 7.72
N TYR A 99 -2.17 11.26 7.24
CA TYR A 99 -1.52 12.52 6.88
C TYR A 99 -2.26 13.24 5.74
N ALA A 100 -2.70 12.52 4.70
CA ALA A 100 -3.49 13.09 3.62
C ALA A 100 -4.79 13.73 4.14
N LEU A 101 -5.52 13.00 5.00
CA LEU A 101 -6.77 13.47 5.61
C LEU A 101 -6.53 14.69 6.52
N ALA A 102 -5.47 14.68 7.32
CA ALA A 102 -5.11 15.81 8.18
C ALA A 102 -4.75 17.06 7.37
N ARG A 103 -4.04 16.89 6.24
CA ARG A 103 -3.69 17.99 5.33
C ARG A 103 -4.94 18.62 4.70
N LEU A 104 -5.95 17.82 4.37
CA LEU A 104 -7.21 18.31 3.79
C LEU A 104 -8.06 19.04 4.84
N ARG A 105 -8.12 18.54 6.08
CA ARG A 105 -8.83 19.24 7.18
C ARG A 105 -8.28 20.62 7.51
N LYS A 106 -6.98 20.84 7.29
CA LYS A 106 -6.33 22.15 7.52
C LYS A 106 -6.56 23.16 6.39
N LYS A 107 -7.09 22.74 5.23
CA LYS A 107 -7.45 23.66 4.15
C LYS A 107 -8.90 24.10 4.34
N PRO A 108 -9.20 25.42 4.40
CA PRO A 108 -10.60 25.85 4.41
C PRO A 108 -11.29 25.39 3.12
N PRO A 109 -12.58 25.02 3.18
CA PRO A 109 -13.36 24.77 1.97
C PRO A 109 -13.31 26.03 1.10
N ARG A 110 -12.94 25.86 -0.16
CA ARG A 110 -13.02 26.91 -1.19
C ARG A 110 -14.30 26.74 -1.97
#